data_AF-A0A7K5FTK8-F1
#
_entry.id   AF-A0A7K5FTK8-F1
#
_cell.length_a   1.000
_cell.length_b   1.000
_cell.length_c   1.000
_cell.angle_alpha   90.00
_cell.angle_beta   90.00
_cell.angle_gamma   90.00
#
_symmetry.space_group_name_H-M   'P 1'
#
loop_
_entity.id
_entity.type
_entity.pdbx_description
1 polymer ?
#
loop_
_entity_poly.entity_id
_entity_poly.type
_entity_poly.pdbx_seq_one_letter_code
_entity_poly.pdbx_strand_id
1 'polypeptide(L)'
;LCCSTAERVLPGAEFHQYVKGQRSVVRSPRPYAVPTELAEHLDFVGGLHRFPAEKKMVSRAWVRKELEQHHGGRAAFHLGVTPSVLRQRYNMTKGDIGLLPNNSQACAQFLEQYFHQADVAEFMKLFGSSFSHRTQVDRVVGHQGTGKAGLEASLDVEYIMSTGANISTWVFSNAGRHESQEPFLAWLLLLSNMSSLPWVHSVSYGDDEDSLSVAYMERINVEFMKAAARGLTILFASGDDGAGCRRVRSGNHTFRPSFPASSPYVTTVGGTAFKNP
;
A
#
# COMPACT_ATOMS: atom_id res chain seq x y z
N LEU A 1 15.24 20.60 12.57
CA LEU A 1 14.60 21.40 13.64
C LEU A 1 14.81 20.68 14.95
N CYS A 2 15.28 21.36 16.01
CA CYS A 2 15.35 20.76 17.35
C CYS A 2 13.92 20.55 17.88
N CYS A 3 13.66 19.45 18.61
CA CYS A 3 12.35 19.18 19.21
C CYS A 3 11.83 20.38 20.01
N SER A 4 12.70 21.07 20.74
CA SER A 4 12.34 22.26 21.53
C SER A 4 11.74 23.41 20.71
N THR A 5 12.16 23.57 19.44
CA THR A 5 11.55 24.58 18.56
C THR A 5 10.15 24.13 18.12
N ALA A 6 9.98 22.85 17.79
CA ALA A 6 8.69 22.32 17.38
C ALA A 6 7.66 22.38 18.52
N GLU A 7 8.05 22.05 19.75
CA GLU A 7 7.17 22.12 20.94
C GLU A 7 6.73 23.54 21.27
N ARG A 8 7.58 24.54 20.99
CA ARG A 8 7.22 25.95 21.15
C ARG A 8 6.25 26.45 20.07
N VAL A 9 6.40 25.97 18.84
CA VAL A 9 5.48 26.31 17.73
C VAL A 9 4.13 25.60 17.89
N LEU A 10 4.12 24.45 18.56
CA LEU A 10 2.95 23.60 18.74
C LEU A 10 2.68 23.38 20.24
N PRO A 11 2.17 24.40 20.97
CA PRO A 11 1.94 24.29 22.41
C PRO A 11 1.15 23.03 22.78
N GLY A 12 1.64 22.30 23.78
CA GLY A 12 1.05 21.03 24.22
C GLY A 12 1.73 19.79 23.62
N ALA A 13 2.37 19.92 22.46
CA ALA A 13 3.20 18.85 21.91
C ALA A 13 4.41 18.59 22.83
N GLU A 14 4.71 17.31 23.01
CA GLU A 14 5.85 16.79 23.75
C GLU A 14 6.42 15.61 22.97
N PHE A 15 7.62 15.74 22.38
CA PHE A 15 8.16 14.73 21.48
C PHE A 15 8.98 13.67 22.23
N HIS A 16 8.61 12.41 22.01
CA HIS A 16 9.29 11.23 22.54
C HIS A 16 9.77 10.33 21.40
N GLN A 17 10.91 9.67 21.60
CA GLN A 17 11.39 8.63 20.68
C GLN A 17 10.78 7.28 21.07
N TYR A 18 10.14 6.63 20.10
CA TYR A 18 9.53 5.32 20.24
C TYR A 18 10.30 4.33 19.38
N VAL A 19 10.82 3.27 20.00
CA VAL A 19 11.63 2.25 19.33
C VAL A 19 10.92 0.91 19.38
N LYS A 20 10.82 0.23 18.24
CA LYS A 20 10.30 -1.13 18.12
C LYS A 20 11.13 -1.94 17.12
N GLY A 21 11.89 -2.91 17.61
CA GLY A 21 12.84 -3.65 16.78
C GLY A 21 13.94 -2.73 16.25
N GLN A 22 14.14 -2.70 14.94
CA GLN A 22 15.09 -1.79 14.28
C GLN A 22 14.46 -0.43 13.89
N ARG A 23 13.19 -0.20 14.23
CA ARG A 23 12.45 1.01 13.86
C ARG A 23 12.46 2.03 14.98
N SER A 24 12.66 3.29 14.63
CA SER A 24 12.54 4.44 15.53
C SER A 24 11.65 5.51 14.90
N VAL A 25 10.73 6.07 15.69
CA VAL A 25 9.92 7.23 15.31
C VAL A 25 9.84 8.23 16.46
N VAL A 26 9.68 9.50 16.14
CA VAL A 26 9.51 10.58 17.10
C VAL A 26 8.08 11.09 17.00
N ARG A 27 7.32 10.96 18.08
CA ARG A 27 5.89 11.29 18.13
C ARG A 27 5.57 12.01 19.43
N SER A 28 4.44 12.70 19.44
CA SER A 28 3.87 13.23 20.67
C SER A 28 2.67 12.41 21.13
N PRO A 29 2.67 11.92 22.39
CA PRO A 29 1.51 11.28 22.99
C PRO A 29 0.46 12.30 23.46
N ARG A 30 0.81 13.60 23.47
CA ARG A 30 -0.08 14.69 23.90
C ARG A 30 -0.67 15.40 22.68
N PRO A 31 -1.90 15.95 22.80
CA PRO A 31 -2.44 16.83 21.77
C PRO A 31 -1.61 18.12 21.67
N TYR A 32 -1.66 18.76 20.52
CA TYR A 32 -1.07 20.08 20.28
C TYR A 32 -2.16 21.12 20.02
N ALA A 33 -1.82 22.38 20.20
CA ALA A 33 -2.62 23.53 19.82
C ALA A 33 -1.85 24.38 18.80
N VAL A 34 -2.57 25.25 18.11
CA VAL A 34 -2.01 26.27 17.21
C VAL A 34 -2.64 27.63 17.53
N PRO A 35 -1.93 28.74 17.27
CA PRO A 35 -2.51 30.09 17.38
C PRO A 35 -3.81 30.22 16.59
N THR A 36 -4.76 31.00 17.11
CA THR A 36 -6.10 31.15 16.49
C THR A 36 -5.99 31.77 15.10
N GLU A 37 -4.98 32.62 14.89
CA GLU A 37 -4.67 33.26 13.61
C GLU A 37 -4.22 32.25 12.53
N LEU A 38 -3.78 31.05 12.92
CA LEU A 38 -3.41 29.99 12.00
C LEU A 38 -4.53 28.96 11.78
N ALA A 39 -5.62 29.02 12.54
CA ALA A 39 -6.68 28.02 12.49
C ALA A 39 -7.36 27.93 11.11
N GLU A 40 -7.48 29.06 10.40
CA GLU A 40 -8.05 29.11 9.04
C GLU A 40 -7.02 28.77 7.94
N HIS A 41 -5.76 28.58 8.29
CA HIS A 41 -4.65 28.40 7.35
C HIS A 41 -3.95 27.04 7.47
N LEU A 42 -4.40 26.20 8.42
CA LEU A 42 -3.75 24.94 8.77
C LEU A 42 -4.80 23.85 9.05
N ASP A 43 -4.82 22.81 8.20
CA ASP A 43 -5.69 21.64 8.44
C ASP A 43 -5.20 20.81 9.63
N PHE A 44 -3.91 20.44 9.62
CA PHE A 44 -3.25 19.69 10.69
C PHE A 44 -1.71 19.73 10.53
N VAL A 45 -0.97 19.26 11.53
CA VAL A 45 0.47 19.05 11.47
C VAL A 45 0.78 17.56 11.35
N GLY A 46 1.31 17.15 10.19
CA GLY A 46 1.74 15.77 9.97
C GLY A 46 2.91 15.37 10.86
N GLY A 47 3.02 14.08 11.18
CA GLY A 47 4.17 13.56 11.92
C GLY A 47 4.08 13.62 13.44
N LEU A 48 2.99 14.15 14.00
CA LEU A 48 2.87 14.29 15.45
C LEU A 48 2.38 13.02 16.13
N HIS A 49 1.28 12.41 15.69
CA HIS A 49 0.61 11.34 16.46
C HIS A 49 0.65 9.97 15.79
N ARG A 50 0.48 9.90 14.46
CA ARG A 50 0.25 8.64 13.74
C ARG A 50 1.53 7.82 13.61
N PHE A 51 1.47 6.56 14.05
CA PHE A 51 2.55 5.60 13.83
C PHE A 51 2.42 4.98 12.43
N PRO A 52 3.52 4.64 11.77
CA PRO A 52 3.46 3.84 10.54
C PRO A 52 2.74 2.51 10.79
N ALA A 53 1.92 2.08 9.83
CA ALA A 53 1.20 0.81 9.93
C ALA A 53 2.18 -0.37 10.08
N GLU A 54 1.86 -1.28 11.01
CA GLU A 54 2.53 -2.58 11.14
C GLU A 54 1.54 -3.70 10.87
N LYS A 55 1.39 -4.09 9.61
CA LYS A 55 0.68 -5.33 9.30
C LYS A 55 1.64 -6.52 9.44
N LYS A 56 1.32 -7.43 10.36
CA LYS A 56 1.85 -8.79 10.29
C LYS A 56 1.11 -9.48 9.15
N MET A 57 1.79 -9.72 8.04
CA MET A 57 1.25 -10.59 7.03
C MET A 57 1.06 -11.98 7.66
N VAL A 58 -0.20 -12.41 7.80
CA VAL A 58 -0.50 -13.75 8.28
C VAL A 58 -0.29 -14.69 7.10
N SER A 59 0.94 -15.18 6.91
CA SER A 59 1.16 -16.29 5.99
C SER A 59 0.54 -17.55 6.59
N ARG A 60 -0.73 -17.78 6.27
CA ARG A 60 -1.33 -19.11 6.42
C ARG A 60 -0.90 -19.96 5.24
N ALA A 61 0.40 -20.22 5.15
CA ALA A 61 0.90 -21.37 4.41
C ALA A 61 0.49 -22.63 5.19
N TRP A 62 -0.80 -22.99 5.14
CA TRP A 62 -1.22 -24.36 5.43
C TRP A 62 -0.74 -25.23 4.27
N VAL A 63 0.58 -25.45 4.20
CA VAL A 63 1.08 -26.65 3.54
C VAL A 63 0.57 -27.79 4.39
N ARG A 64 -0.53 -28.38 3.93
CA ARG A 64 -1.09 -29.61 4.45
C ARG A 64 0.02 -30.66 4.33
N LYS A 65 0.74 -30.90 5.43
CA LYS A 65 1.86 -31.84 5.55
C LYS A 65 1.39 -33.31 5.51
N GLU A 66 0.31 -33.59 4.76
CA GLU A 66 -0.40 -34.89 4.72
C GLU A 66 -0.57 -35.44 3.29
N LEU A 67 0.05 -34.84 2.27
CA LEU A 67 -0.06 -35.35 0.89
C LEU A 67 1.08 -36.29 0.44
N GLU A 68 1.96 -36.72 1.35
CA GLU A 68 3.03 -37.67 1.01
C GLU A 68 2.59 -39.15 0.92
N GLN A 69 1.30 -39.50 0.96
CA GLN A 69 0.87 -40.91 0.98
C GLN A 69 -0.02 -41.42 -0.15
N HIS A 70 -0.26 -40.67 -1.24
CA HIS A 70 -0.98 -41.25 -2.39
C HIS A 70 -0.22 -41.11 -3.71
N HIS A 71 0.53 -42.17 -4.03
CA HIS A 71 1.02 -42.48 -5.38
C HIS A 71 -0.13 -42.70 -6.37
N GLY A 72 0.06 -42.21 -7.60
CA GLY A 72 -0.55 -42.81 -8.79
C GLY A 72 -1.61 -41.98 -9.52
N GLY A 73 -1.19 -40.89 -10.19
CA GLY A 73 -2.01 -40.22 -11.21
C GLY A 73 -1.39 -38.89 -11.62
N ARG A 74 -1.20 -38.66 -12.93
CA ARG A 74 -0.86 -37.33 -13.49
C ARG A 74 -2.05 -36.39 -13.27
N ALA A 75 -2.18 -35.85 -12.08
CA ALA A 75 -3.07 -34.74 -11.80
C ALA A 75 -2.27 -33.45 -11.97
N ALA A 76 -2.68 -32.62 -12.91
CA ALA A 76 -2.16 -31.26 -13.08
C ALA A 76 -2.66 -30.38 -11.92
N PHE A 77 -2.21 -30.66 -10.70
CA PHE A 77 -2.44 -29.78 -9.56
C PHE A 77 -1.60 -28.52 -9.74
N HIS A 78 -2.24 -27.40 -10.10
CA HIS A 78 -1.63 -26.09 -9.96
C HIS A 78 -1.89 -25.61 -8.54
N LEU A 79 -0.86 -25.64 -7.69
CA LEU A 79 -0.96 -25.13 -6.33
C LEU A 79 -0.90 -23.59 -6.36
N GLY A 80 -2.01 -22.94 -6.00
CA GLY A 80 -2.07 -21.48 -5.82
C GLY A 80 -2.54 -20.70 -7.05
N VAL A 81 -2.65 -19.38 -6.86
CA VAL A 81 -3.03 -18.43 -7.92
C VAL A 81 -1.74 -17.91 -8.54
N THR A 82 -1.56 -18.09 -9.85
CA THR A 82 -0.42 -17.58 -10.63
C THR A 82 -0.91 -16.54 -11.66
N PRO A 83 0.00 -15.80 -12.32
CA PRO A 83 -0.35 -14.96 -13.47
C PRO A 83 -1.21 -15.66 -14.54
N SER A 84 -0.92 -16.91 -14.90
CA SER A 84 -1.72 -17.65 -15.88
C SER A 84 -3.14 -17.93 -15.38
N VAL A 85 -3.31 -18.28 -14.10
CA VAL A 85 -4.62 -18.51 -13.48
C VAL A 85 -5.45 -17.22 -13.49
N LEU A 86 -4.86 -16.07 -13.12
CA LEU A 86 -5.57 -14.79 -13.13
C LEU A 86 -5.98 -14.38 -14.54
N ARG A 87 -5.04 -14.46 -15.49
CA ARG A 87 -5.31 -14.11 -16.89
C ARG A 87 -6.40 -15.00 -17.47
N GLN A 88 -6.36 -16.30 -17.21
CA GLN A 88 -7.43 -17.21 -17.63
C GLN A 88 -8.77 -16.87 -16.98
N ARG A 89 -8.79 -16.66 -15.66
CA ARG A 89 -10.03 -16.38 -14.90
C ARG A 89 -10.71 -15.09 -15.37
N TYR A 90 -9.93 -14.07 -15.68
CA TYR A 90 -10.42 -12.77 -16.13
C TYR A 90 -10.39 -12.61 -17.66
N ASN A 91 -10.36 -13.72 -18.40
CA ASN A 91 -10.46 -13.77 -19.87
C ASN A 91 -9.43 -12.91 -20.62
N MET A 92 -8.22 -12.79 -20.08
CA MET A 92 -7.10 -12.10 -20.70
C MET A 92 -6.33 -13.04 -21.62
N THR A 93 -6.35 -12.73 -22.91
CA THR A 93 -5.62 -13.46 -23.94
C THR A 93 -4.13 -13.09 -23.93
N LYS A 94 -3.33 -13.77 -24.76
CA LYS A 94 -1.91 -13.42 -24.97
C LYS A 94 -1.74 -12.00 -25.56
N GLY A 95 -2.73 -11.51 -26.30
CA GLY A 95 -2.72 -10.20 -26.94
C GLY A 95 -3.11 -9.03 -26.02
N ASP A 96 -3.70 -9.32 -24.86
CA ASP A 96 -4.13 -8.30 -23.90
C ASP A 96 -2.95 -7.81 -23.05
N ILE A 97 -2.11 -6.98 -23.69
CA ILE A 97 -0.90 -6.38 -23.15
C ILE A 97 -0.81 -4.90 -23.56
N GLY A 98 -0.02 -4.12 -22.83
CA GLY A 98 0.28 -2.73 -23.17
C GLY A 98 1.08 -2.62 -24.46
N LEU A 99 0.62 -1.75 -25.38
CA LEU A 99 1.31 -1.43 -26.64
C LEU A 99 1.67 0.06 -26.76
N LEU A 100 1.02 0.92 -25.98
CA LEU A 100 1.20 2.37 -26.06
C LEU A 100 2.37 2.83 -25.18
N PRO A 101 3.37 3.54 -25.73
CA PRO A 101 4.57 3.91 -24.98
C PRO A 101 4.31 4.96 -23.89
N ASN A 102 3.23 5.74 -24.00
CA ASN A 102 2.86 6.79 -23.04
C ASN A 102 1.87 6.31 -21.98
N ASN A 103 1.59 5.00 -21.91
CA ASN A 103 0.78 4.41 -20.85
C ASN A 103 1.69 3.84 -19.76
N SER A 104 1.38 4.15 -18.51
CA SER A 104 2.14 3.68 -17.36
C SER A 104 1.25 3.45 -16.14
N GLN A 105 1.70 2.55 -15.27
CA GLN A 105 1.04 2.15 -14.04
C GLN A 105 2.03 2.17 -12.87
N ALA A 106 1.54 2.12 -11.64
CA ALA A 106 2.36 2.09 -10.45
C ALA A 106 1.77 1.26 -9.33
N CYS A 107 2.65 0.72 -8.48
CA CYS A 107 2.31 0.34 -7.12
C CYS A 107 2.98 1.29 -6.12
N ALA A 108 2.34 1.50 -4.97
CA ALA A 108 2.88 2.28 -3.87
C ALA A 108 2.86 1.48 -2.58
N GLN A 109 4.02 1.42 -1.93
CA GLN A 109 4.21 0.70 -0.68
C GLN A 109 4.76 1.65 0.39
N PHE A 110 4.30 1.44 1.63
CA PHE A 110 4.61 2.30 2.78
C PHE A 110 5.14 1.54 3.99
N LEU A 111 5.24 0.22 3.87
CA LEU A 111 5.88 -0.62 4.87
C LEU A 111 7.40 -0.55 4.62
N GLU A 112 8.23 -0.81 5.64
CA GLU A 112 9.67 -0.99 5.41
C GLU A 112 9.95 -2.36 4.76
N GLN A 113 9.31 -2.59 3.63
CA GLN A 113 9.44 -3.75 2.77
C GLN A 113 9.91 -3.25 1.42
N TYR A 114 10.82 -4.00 0.82
CA TYR A 114 11.46 -3.66 -0.44
C TYR A 114 11.09 -4.70 -1.47
N PHE A 115 11.02 -4.32 -2.74
CA PHE A 115 11.00 -5.31 -3.82
C PHE A 115 12.41 -5.41 -4.36
N HIS A 116 12.83 -6.61 -4.78
CA HIS A 116 14.12 -6.75 -5.45
C HIS A 116 13.87 -6.91 -6.95
N GLN A 117 14.64 -6.17 -7.74
CA GLN A 117 14.53 -6.25 -9.20
C GLN A 117 14.89 -7.65 -9.72
N ALA A 118 15.78 -8.37 -9.02
CA ALA A 118 16.11 -9.76 -9.33
C ALA A 118 14.89 -10.67 -9.16
N ASP A 119 14.13 -10.51 -8.08
CA ASP A 119 12.92 -11.30 -7.80
C ASP A 119 11.86 -11.08 -8.88
N VAL A 120 11.63 -9.83 -9.31
CA VAL A 120 10.69 -9.53 -10.41
C VAL A 120 11.12 -10.21 -11.70
N ALA A 121 12.41 -10.22 -12.02
CA ALA A 121 12.92 -10.87 -13.22
C ALA A 121 12.79 -12.41 -13.14
N GLU A 122 13.05 -12.99 -11.98
CA GLU A 122 12.87 -14.41 -11.73
C GLU A 122 11.39 -14.82 -11.78
N PHE A 123 10.52 -14.07 -11.12
CA PHE A 123 9.07 -14.26 -11.15
C PHE A 123 8.53 -14.27 -12.58
N MET A 124 8.94 -13.29 -13.39
CA MET A 124 8.52 -13.20 -14.78
C MET A 124 9.06 -14.34 -15.64
N LYS A 125 10.27 -14.83 -15.36
CA LYS A 125 10.82 -16.03 -16.01
C LYS A 125 10.01 -17.28 -15.66
N LEU A 126 9.55 -17.40 -14.41
CA LEU A 126 8.78 -18.56 -13.94
C LEU A 126 7.33 -18.53 -14.44
N PHE A 127 6.67 -17.37 -14.41
CA PHE A 127 5.21 -17.28 -14.59
C PHE A 127 4.76 -16.46 -15.80
N GLY A 128 5.65 -15.69 -16.44
CA GLY A 128 5.33 -14.78 -17.53
C GLY A 128 5.38 -15.39 -18.94
N SER A 129 5.77 -16.66 -19.10
CA SER A 129 6.05 -17.27 -20.41
C SER A 129 4.85 -17.32 -21.38
N SER A 130 3.62 -17.16 -20.88
CA SER A 130 2.39 -17.22 -21.68
C SER A 130 1.97 -15.88 -22.31
N PHE A 131 2.63 -14.77 -21.97
CA PHE A 131 2.33 -13.43 -22.49
C PHE A 131 3.61 -12.57 -22.59
N SER A 132 3.62 -11.56 -23.48
CA SER A 132 4.74 -10.62 -23.53
C SER A 132 4.73 -9.72 -22.29
N HIS A 133 5.89 -9.57 -21.66
CA HIS A 133 6.02 -8.87 -20.38
C HIS A 133 7.36 -8.13 -20.29
N ARG A 134 7.42 -7.17 -19.36
CA ARG A 134 8.67 -6.55 -18.92
C ARG A 134 9.22 -7.37 -17.76
N THR A 135 10.54 -7.47 -17.64
CA THR A 135 11.22 -8.11 -16.50
C THR A 135 11.79 -7.08 -15.51
N GLN A 136 11.61 -5.80 -15.80
CA GLN A 136 12.12 -4.68 -15.01
C GLN A 136 11.07 -3.59 -14.80
N VAL A 137 11.12 -2.95 -13.63
CA VAL A 137 10.37 -1.70 -13.40
C VAL A 137 11.12 -0.56 -14.07
N ASP A 138 10.39 0.41 -14.61
CA ASP A 138 11.02 1.52 -15.34
C ASP A 138 11.47 2.65 -14.42
N ARG A 139 10.88 2.74 -13.23
CA ARG A 139 11.24 3.77 -12.26
C ARG A 139 10.93 3.34 -10.84
N VAL A 140 11.88 3.61 -9.95
CA VAL A 140 11.66 3.62 -8.51
C VAL A 140 11.64 5.06 -8.05
N VAL A 141 10.57 5.46 -7.36
CA VAL A 141 10.43 6.79 -6.77
C VAL A 141 10.58 6.68 -5.25
N GLY A 142 11.49 7.48 -4.67
CA GLY A 142 11.85 7.38 -3.26
C GLY A 142 13.08 6.51 -3.04
N HIS A 143 13.26 5.98 -1.82
CA HIS A 143 14.42 5.17 -1.45
C HIS A 143 14.02 3.69 -1.28
N GLN A 144 14.77 2.82 -1.95
CA GLN A 144 14.81 1.39 -1.66
C GLN A 144 16.04 1.18 -0.76
N GLY A 145 15.81 0.87 0.50
CA GLY A 145 16.86 0.40 1.40
C GLY A 145 17.40 -0.96 0.97
N THR A 146 18.47 -1.41 1.61
CA THR A 146 19.16 -2.67 1.30
C THR A 146 18.57 -3.87 2.04
N GLY A 147 17.37 -3.73 2.60
CA GLY A 147 16.70 -4.76 3.38
C GLY A 147 16.26 -5.96 2.54
N LYS A 148 15.85 -7.03 3.23
CA LYS A 148 15.26 -8.20 2.57
C LYS A 148 14.02 -7.80 1.78
N ALA A 149 13.81 -8.46 0.64
CA ALA A 149 12.56 -8.33 -0.08
C ALA A 149 11.39 -8.69 0.85
N GLY A 150 10.37 -7.84 0.85
CA GLY A 150 9.16 -8.07 1.63
C GLY A 150 8.09 -8.68 0.75
N LEU A 151 7.36 -9.66 1.29
CA LEU A 151 6.33 -10.38 0.54
C LEU A 151 5.26 -9.45 -0.05
N GLU A 152 4.88 -8.38 0.65
CA GLU A 152 3.89 -7.41 0.15
C GLU A 152 4.46 -6.62 -1.03
N ALA A 153 5.68 -6.10 -0.87
CA ALA A 153 6.32 -5.26 -1.88
C ALA A 153 6.63 -6.05 -3.17
N SER A 154 6.99 -7.34 -3.06
CA SER A 154 7.12 -8.23 -4.22
C SER A 154 5.76 -8.56 -4.85
N LEU A 155 4.75 -8.91 -4.03
CA LEU A 155 3.41 -9.25 -4.50
C LEU A 155 2.80 -8.14 -5.36
N ASP A 156 2.83 -6.89 -4.86
CA ASP A 156 2.25 -5.74 -5.54
C ASP A 156 2.84 -5.54 -6.95
N VAL A 157 4.18 -5.56 -7.06
CA VAL A 157 4.87 -5.28 -8.33
C VAL A 157 4.78 -6.45 -9.31
N GLU A 158 4.91 -7.70 -8.83
CA GLU A 158 4.88 -8.89 -9.66
C GLU A 158 3.50 -9.09 -10.32
N TYR A 159 2.43 -8.85 -9.57
CA TYR A 159 1.06 -9.06 -10.06
C TYR A 159 0.51 -7.89 -10.88
N ILE A 160 0.87 -6.64 -10.57
CA ILE A 160 0.50 -5.50 -11.43
C ILE A 160 1.19 -5.61 -12.80
N MET A 161 2.45 -6.07 -12.85
CA MET A 161 3.17 -6.30 -14.11
C MET A 161 2.69 -7.55 -14.87
N SER A 162 1.91 -8.43 -14.23
CA SER A 162 1.34 -9.63 -14.85
C SER A 162 -0.04 -9.38 -15.47
N THR A 163 -0.87 -8.60 -14.77
CA THR A 163 -2.22 -8.23 -15.22
C THR A 163 -2.14 -7.02 -16.16
N GLY A 164 -1.42 -5.95 -15.77
CA GLY A 164 -1.00 -4.86 -16.63
C GLY A 164 0.27 -5.20 -17.41
N ALA A 165 0.27 -6.32 -18.12
CA ALA A 165 1.45 -6.83 -18.81
C ALA A 165 1.98 -5.87 -19.89
N ASN A 166 3.30 -5.77 -20.02
CA ASN A 166 4.01 -4.91 -20.97
C ASN A 166 3.73 -3.40 -20.85
N ILE A 167 3.17 -2.93 -19.73
CA ILE A 167 2.96 -1.51 -19.43
C ILE A 167 4.15 -0.99 -18.61
N SER A 168 4.55 0.27 -18.86
CA SER A 168 5.62 0.87 -18.07
C SER A 168 5.22 0.94 -16.60
N THR A 169 6.03 0.39 -15.69
CA THR A 169 5.65 0.23 -14.28
C THR A 169 6.59 0.97 -13.36
N TRP A 170 6.03 1.79 -12.48
CA TRP A 170 6.77 2.52 -11.45
C TRP A 170 6.50 1.92 -10.07
N VAL A 171 7.48 2.01 -9.18
CA VAL A 171 7.29 1.64 -7.77
C VAL A 171 7.57 2.85 -6.90
N PHE A 172 6.57 3.28 -6.14
CA PHE A 172 6.74 4.29 -5.10
C PHE A 172 7.18 3.60 -3.82
N SER A 173 8.43 3.82 -3.45
CA SER A 173 9.06 3.27 -2.27
C SER A 173 9.43 4.37 -1.29
N ASN A 174 8.60 4.52 -0.27
CA ASN A 174 8.81 5.51 0.77
C ASN A 174 9.45 4.93 2.04
N ALA A 175 10.10 3.77 1.92
CA ALA A 175 10.78 3.13 3.02
C ALA A 175 12.08 3.89 3.39
N GLY A 176 12.34 4.02 4.69
CA GLY A 176 13.42 4.84 5.23
C GLY A 176 13.07 6.31 5.47
N ARG A 177 11.89 6.61 6.02
CA ARG A 177 11.51 7.99 6.35
C ARG A 177 11.87 8.38 7.77
N HIS A 178 12.52 9.54 7.85
CA HIS A 178 12.84 10.29 9.05
C HIS A 178 11.76 10.21 10.12
N GLU A 179 12.21 10.20 11.37
CA GLU A 179 11.41 9.93 12.58
C GLU A 179 10.12 10.73 12.68
N SER A 180 9.92 11.83 11.94
CA SER A 180 8.76 12.73 11.96
C SER A 180 7.81 12.63 10.75
N GLN A 181 8.02 11.75 9.76
CA GLN A 181 7.14 11.72 8.58
C GLN A 181 6.12 10.58 8.62
N GLU A 182 4.92 10.85 8.07
CA GLU A 182 3.95 9.83 7.71
C GLU A 182 4.15 9.45 6.23
N PRO A 183 4.58 8.22 5.89
CA PRO A 183 4.93 7.83 4.52
C PRO A 183 3.80 7.96 3.51
N PHE A 184 2.56 7.76 3.95
CA PHE A 184 1.36 7.79 3.11
C PHE A 184 1.00 9.22 2.67
N LEU A 185 0.86 10.16 3.61
CA LEU A 185 0.60 11.57 3.30
C LEU A 185 1.69 12.15 2.39
N ALA A 186 2.95 11.81 2.64
CA ALA A 186 4.03 12.32 1.83
C ALA A 186 4.04 11.78 0.38
N TRP A 187 3.50 10.58 0.15
CA TRP A 187 3.26 10.09 -1.21
C TRP A 187 2.17 10.89 -1.91
N LEU A 188 1.04 11.19 -1.25
CA LEU A 188 -0.02 12.02 -1.83
C LEU A 188 0.46 13.43 -2.18
N LEU A 189 1.22 14.06 -1.28
CA LEU A 189 1.81 15.37 -1.54
C LEU A 189 2.82 15.31 -2.70
N LEU A 190 3.59 14.22 -2.80
CA LEU A 190 4.49 14.00 -3.92
C LEU A 190 3.74 13.87 -5.25
N LEU A 191 2.62 13.15 -5.29
CA LEU A 191 1.78 13.08 -6.50
C LEU A 191 1.38 14.48 -6.94
N SER A 192 0.88 15.30 -6.03
CA SER A 192 0.50 16.70 -6.30
C SER A 192 1.65 17.58 -6.81
N ASN A 193 2.91 17.21 -6.53
CA ASN A 193 4.09 17.98 -6.95
C ASN A 193 4.74 17.45 -8.25
N MET A 194 4.27 16.34 -8.80
CA MET A 194 4.80 15.74 -10.03
C MET A 194 3.89 16.03 -11.21
N SER A 195 4.41 16.63 -12.29
CA SER A 195 3.63 16.94 -13.49
C SER A 195 3.32 15.70 -14.34
N SER A 196 4.24 14.73 -14.39
CA SER A 196 4.06 13.46 -15.09
C SER A 196 4.00 12.31 -14.08
N LEU A 197 2.92 11.54 -14.15
CA LEU A 197 2.63 10.40 -13.28
C LEU A 197 2.07 9.24 -14.08
N PRO A 198 2.22 8.01 -13.57
CA PRO A 198 1.45 6.87 -14.01
C PRO A 198 -0.05 7.10 -13.87
N TRP A 199 -0.84 6.59 -14.82
CA TRP A 199 -2.30 6.83 -14.85
C TRP A 199 -3.04 5.99 -13.80
N VAL A 200 -2.49 4.83 -13.46
CA VAL A 200 -3.08 3.87 -12.52
C VAL A 200 -2.13 3.63 -11.36
N HIS A 201 -2.63 3.79 -10.14
CA HIS A 201 -1.90 3.54 -8.89
C HIS A 201 -2.63 2.46 -8.08
N SER A 202 -1.99 1.30 -7.88
CA SER A 202 -2.46 0.27 -6.96
C SER A 202 -1.78 0.42 -5.60
N VAL A 203 -2.56 0.43 -4.52
CA VAL A 203 -2.08 0.80 -3.19
C VAL A 203 -2.57 -0.15 -2.12
N SER A 204 -1.62 -0.82 -1.46
CA SER A 204 -1.88 -1.76 -0.36
C SER A 204 -1.59 -1.09 0.99
N TYR A 205 -2.49 -0.21 1.42
CA TYR A 205 -2.40 0.54 2.68
C TYR A 205 -3.76 0.75 3.32
N GLY A 206 -3.81 0.69 4.64
CA GLY A 206 -5.01 1.07 5.38
C GLY A 206 -4.78 1.10 6.88
N ASP A 207 -5.42 2.08 7.52
CA ASP A 207 -5.57 2.22 8.96
C ASP A 207 -7.04 2.03 9.34
N ASP A 208 -7.32 1.74 10.60
CA ASP A 208 -8.70 1.77 11.10
C ASP A 208 -9.24 3.21 11.01
N GLU A 209 -10.40 3.41 10.38
CA GLU A 209 -10.93 4.76 10.12
C GLU A 209 -11.12 5.55 11.44
N ASP A 210 -11.60 4.89 12.49
CA ASP A 210 -11.80 5.52 13.80
C ASP A 210 -10.51 5.85 14.57
N SER A 211 -9.34 5.43 14.07
CA SER A 211 -8.05 5.82 14.63
C SER A 211 -7.55 7.17 14.09
N LEU A 212 -8.18 7.69 13.04
CA LEU A 212 -7.75 8.89 12.33
C LEU A 212 -8.57 10.12 12.78
N SER A 213 -7.93 11.29 12.77
CA SER A 213 -8.65 12.55 12.98
C SER A 213 -9.47 12.90 11.73
N VAL A 214 -10.63 13.52 11.94
CA VAL A 214 -11.51 14.00 10.86
C VAL A 214 -10.75 14.93 9.91
N ALA A 215 -10.03 15.92 10.45
CA ALA A 215 -9.23 16.86 9.65
C ALA A 215 -8.19 16.16 8.76
N TYR A 216 -7.59 15.05 9.24
CA TYR A 216 -6.67 14.27 8.42
C TYR A 216 -7.42 13.57 7.28
N MET A 217 -8.50 12.86 7.58
CA MET A 217 -9.27 12.12 6.57
C MET A 217 -9.85 13.05 5.51
N GLU A 218 -10.39 14.20 5.91
CA GLU A 218 -10.90 15.22 4.99
C GLU A 218 -9.80 15.75 4.08
N ARG A 219 -8.61 16.06 4.63
CA ARG A 219 -7.48 16.50 3.81
C ARG A 219 -6.97 15.42 2.86
N ILE A 220 -6.89 14.17 3.30
CA ILE A 220 -6.53 13.05 2.42
C ILE A 220 -7.56 12.90 1.30
N ASN A 221 -8.85 13.03 1.60
CA ASN A 221 -9.91 13.04 0.58
C ASN A 221 -9.73 14.19 -0.41
N VAL A 222 -9.30 15.38 0.03
CA VAL A 222 -8.93 16.49 -0.87
C VAL A 222 -7.75 16.12 -1.77
N GLU A 223 -6.72 15.44 -1.27
CA GLU A 223 -5.61 14.97 -2.11
C GLU A 223 -6.06 13.92 -3.14
N PHE A 224 -7.01 13.03 -2.80
CA PHE A 224 -7.62 12.13 -3.77
C PHE A 224 -8.48 12.87 -4.80
N MET A 225 -9.26 13.87 -4.39
CA MET A 225 -10.01 14.73 -5.31
C MET A 225 -9.07 15.43 -6.31
N LYS A 226 -7.92 15.92 -5.84
CA LYS A 226 -6.88 16.51 -6.71
C LYS A 226 -6.30 15.49 -7.69
N ALA A 227 -6.07 14.26 -7.25
CA ALA A 227 -5.61 13.18 -8.14
C ALA A 227 -6.68 12.81 -9.19
N ALA A 228 -7.94 12.69 -8.77
CA ALA A 228 -9.07 12.41 -9.65
C ALA A 228 -9.28 13.54 -10.68
N ALA A 229 -9.15 14.81 -10.27
CA ALA A 229 -9.22 15.96 -11.17
C ALA A 229 -8.12 15.96 -12.24
N ARG A 230 -7.01 15.25 -12.00
CA ARG A 230 -5.93 15.03 -12.97
C ARG A 230 -6.10 13.78 -13.82
N GLY A 231 -7.20 13.05 -13.66
CA GLY A 231 -7.50 11.82 -14.39
C GLY A 231 -6.74 10.58 -13.89
N LEU A 232 -6.21 10.61 -12.66
CA LEU A 232 -5.53 9.45 -12.07
C LEU A 232 -6.56 8.46 -11.51
N THR A 233 -6.33 7.17 -11.76
CA THR A 233 -7.06 6.08 -11.09
C THR A 233 -6.25 5.60 -9.90
N ILE A 234 -6.83 5.67 -8.70
CA ILE A 234 -6.19 5.15 -7.49
C ILE A 234 -7.05 4.04 -6.91
N LEU A 235 -6.44 2.85 -6.78
CA LEU A 235 -7.07 1.66 -6.23
C LEU A 235 -6.50 1.37 -4.84
N PHE A 236 -7.38 1.05 -3.89
CA PHE A 236 -7.01 0.62 -2.55
C PHE A 236 -7.57 -0.77 -2.25
N ALA A 237 -6.79 -1.60 -1.56
CA ALA A 237 -7.29 -2.84 -0.99
C ALA A 237 -8.35 -2.56 0.10
N SER A 238 -9.43 -3.34 0.14
CA SER A 238 -10.48 -3.19 1.16
C SER A 238 -10.05 -3.57 2.58
N GLY A 239 -8.92 -4.27 2.71
CA GLY A 239 -8.43 -4.87 3.94
C GLY A 239 -8.76 -6.37 4.08
N ASP A 240 -8.05 -7.02 4.99
CA ASP A 240 -8.04 -8.49 5.16
C ASP A 240 -8.84 -8.98 6.38
N ASP A 241 -9.46 -8.06 7.11
CA ASP A 241 -10.15 -8.32 8.39
C ASP A 241 -11.69 -8.43 8.22
N GLY A 242 -12.16 -8.61 6.98
CA GLY A 242 -13.60 -8.61 6.66
C GLY A 242 -14.24 -7.27 7.00
N ALA A 243 -15.34 -7.29 7.77
CA ALA A 243 -15.99 -6.07 8.25
C ALA A 243 -15.23 -5.38 9.40
N GLY A 244 -14.12 -5.96 9.86
CA GLY A 244 -13.43 -5.55 11.07
C GLY A 244 -14.26 -5.77 12.34
N CYS A 245 -13.64 -5.55 13.50
CA CYS A 245 -14.34 -5.62 14.77
C CYS A 245 -13.76 -4.61 15.75
N ARG A 246 -14.63 -3.77 16.32
CA ARG A 246 -14.28 -2.82 17.37
C ARG A 246 -15.15 -3.07 18.60
N ARG A 247 -14.51 -3.22 19.75
CA ARG A 247 -15.19 -3.20 21.04
C ARG A 247 -15.46 -1.75 21.44
N VAL A 248 -16.73 -1.38 21.55
CA VAL A 248 -17.13 -0.04 22.02
C VAL A 248 -17.24 -0.02 23.55
N ARG A 249 -17.17 1.18 24.15
CA ARG A 249 -17.16 1.36 25.62
C ARG A 249 -18.38 0.74 26.33
N SER A 250 -19.52 0.63 25.64
CA SER A 250 -20.72 -0.02 26.15
C SER A 250 -20.62 -1.55 26.26
N GLY A 251 -19.49 -2.15 25.82
CA GLY A 251 -19.27 -3.60 25.84
C GLY A 251 -19.71 -4.33 24.56
N ASN A 252 -20.43 -3.65 23.66
CA ASN A 252 -20.84 -4.20 22.37
C ASN A 252 -19.69 -4.23 21.35
N HIS A 253 -19.86 -5.03 20.30
CA HIS A 253 -18.99 -5.04 19.13
C HIS A 253 -19.70 -4.38 17.95
N THR A 254 -18.95 -3.61 17.18
CA THR A 254 -19.40 -3.01 15.91
C THR A 254 -18.40 -3.32 14.81
N PHE A 255 -18.84 -3.24 13.56
CA PHE A 255 -17.92 -3.24 12.42
C PHE A 255 -16.96 -2.06 12.50
N ARG A 256 -15.79 -2.24 11.88
CA ARG A 256 -14.68 -1.30 11.92
C ARG A 256 -14.14 -1.08 10.51
N PRO A 257 -14.61 -0.04 9.79
CA PRO A 257 -14.14 0.25 8.45
C PRO A 257 -12.68 0.71 8.47
N SER A 258 -12.02 0.58 7.32
CA SER A 258 -10.64 1.02 7.10
C SER A 258 -10.59 2.23 6.16
N PHE A 259 -9.61 3.09 6.38
CA PHE A 259 -9.30 4.23 5.52
C PHE A 259 -7.87 4.04 4.98
N PRO A 260 -7.57 4.29 3.69
CA PRO A 260 -8.39 5.03 2.71
C PRO A 260 -9.52 4.28 2.00
N ALA A 261 -9.72 2.98 2.27
CA ALA A 261 -10.74 2.17 1.57
C ALA A 261 -12.18 2.71 1.68
N SER A 262 -12.51 3.47 2.72
CA SER A 262 -13.80 4.15 2.88
C SER A 262 -13.91 5.51 2.18
N SER A 263 -12.83 6.03 1.58
CA SER A 263 -12.88 7.29 0.83
C SER A 263 -13.79 7.16 -0.40
N PRO A 264 -14.68 8.14 -0.66
CA PRO A 264 -15.55 8.10 -1.85
C PRO A 264 -14.81 8.45 -3.15
N TYR A 265 -13.52 8.80 -3.09
CA TYR A 265 -12.72 9.27 -4.22
C TYR A 265 -11.68 8.26 -4.70
N VAL A 266 -11.77 7.00 -4.24
CA VAL A 266 -10.90 5.90 -4.65
C VAL A 266 -11.73 4.70 -5.09
N THR A 267 -11.11 3.82 -5.87
CA THR A 267 -11.71 2.52 -6.20
C THR A 267 -11.24 1.47 -5.20
N THR A 268 -12.12 1.07 -4.29
CA THR A 268 -11.81 0.03 -3.30
C THR A 268 -12.02 -1.37 -3.87
N VAL A 269 -11.02 -2.23 -3.75
CA VAL A 269 -10.98 -3.58 -4.33
C VAL A 269 -11.02 -4.64 -3.23
N GLY A 270 -12.04 -5.51 -3.28
CA GLY A 270 -12.20 -6.63 -2.36
C GLY A 270 -11.53 -7.93 -2.84
N GLY A 271 -11.59 -8.98 -2.01
CA GLY A 271 -11.02 -10.30 -2.31
C GLY A 271 -12.07 -11.35 -2.70
N THR A 272 -11.68 -12.30 -3.55
CA THR A 272 -12.49 -13.49 -3.88
C THR A 272 -11.64 -14.76 -3.87
N ALA A 273 -12.27 -15.93 -3.82
CA ALA A 273 -11.59 -17.22 -3.84
C ALA A 273 -12.31 -18.23 -4.76
N PHE A 274 -11.57 -19.20 -5.28
CA PHE A 274 -12.14 -20.35 -5.97
C PHE A 274 -12.83 -21.29 -4.97
N LYS A 275 -14.00 -21.84 -5.34
CA LYS A 275 -14.72 -22.81 -4.49
C LYS A 275 -13.97 -24.15 -4.34
N ASN A 276 -13.27 -24.60 -5.38
CA ASN A 276 -12.53 -25.85 -5.43
C ASN A 276 -11.09 -25.56 -5.92
N PRO A 277 -10.20 -25.10 -5.03
CA PRO A 277 -8.81 -24.79 -5.35
C PRO A 277 -7.95 -26.05 -5.56
#